data_AF-A0AA36GGG9-F1
#
_entry.id   AF-A0AA36GGG9-F1
#
_cell.length_a   1.000
_cell.length_b   1.000
_cell.length_c   1.000
_cell.angle_alpha   90.00
_cell.angle_beta   90.00
_cell.angle_gamma   90.00
#
_symmetry.space_group_name_H-M   'P 1'
#
loop_
_entity.id
_entity.type
_entity.pdbx_description
1 polymer ?
#
loop_
_entity_poly.entity_id
_entity_poly.type
_entity_poly.pdbx_seq_one_letter_code
_entity_poly.pdbx_strand_id
1 'polypeptide(L)'
;MRRNSFCILCFSHSSSGLGVLLIFLIWAAPLTFRQEAANDQINTIMGQLIIVFWYATLYCRLGISINRLIAIAVPIQAAKLLTRRNSFVLVLVVWCLAICHASPYFWGTYCHIHYDCNMWRWIIIGSHWGKTCIYVEKCGMIIMISTFTLDVVAVVKFRKSNKVFSSNNANMFMSEAQKRKVAWRSNFSNR
;
A
#
# COMPACT_ATOMS: atom_id res chain seq x y z
N MET A 1 0.07 1.21 21.75
CA MET A 1 -0.49 0.24 20.78
C MET A 1 -1.51 0.96 19.86
N ARG A 2 -1.10 1.40 18.66
CA ARG A 2 -1.96 2.05 17.62
C ARG A 2 -2.68 1.01 16.74
N ARG A 3 -3.36 0.02 17.34
CA ARG A 3 -3.64 -1.29 16.70
C ARG A 3 -4.90 -1.42 15.85
N ASN A 4 -5.68 -0.37 15.58
CA ASN A 4 -6.95 -0.55 14.85
C ASN A 4 -6.85 -0.21 13.35
N SER A 5 -6.42 1.00 13.01
CA SER A 5 -6.45 1.50 11.63
C SER A 5 -5.50 0.77 10.69
N PHE A 6 -4.25 0.59 11.14
CA PHE A 6 -3.23 -0.07 10.35
C PHE A 6 -3.58 -1.53 10.06
N CYS A 7 -4.10 -2.26 11.05
CA CYS A 7 -4.49 -3.65 10.87
C CYS A 7 -5.67 -3.81 9.90
N ILE A 8 -6.69 -2.93 9.99
CA ILE A 8 -7.83 -2.94 9.08
C ILE A 8 -7.37 -2.71 7.63
N LEU A 9 -6.47 -1.74 7.41
CA LEU A 9 -5.90 -1.46 6.09
C LEU A 9 -5.03 -2.61 5.56
N CYS A 10 -4.18 -3.18 6.40
CA CYS A 10 -3.36 -4.34 6.04
C CYS A 10 -4.22 -5.56 5.73
N PHE A 11 -5.30 -5.79 6.47
CA PHE A 11 -6.23 -6.87 6.18
C PHE A 11 -6.89 -6.68 4.81
N SER A 12 -7.33 -5.46 4.51
CA SER A 12 -7.89 -5.11 3.18
C SER A 12 -6.88 -5.27 2.05
N HIS A 13 -5.60 -4.93 2.28
CA HIS A 13 -4.53 -5.16 1.29
C HIS A 13 -4.33 -6.66 1.07
N SER A 14 -4.19 -7.43 2.14
CA SER A 14 -4.00 -8.88 2.03
C SER A 14 -5.19 -9.54 1.32
N SER A 15 -6.42 -9.13 1.60
CA SER A 15 -7.60 -9.69 0.92
C SER A 15 -7.64 -9.35 -0.57
N SER A 16 -7.30 -8.13 -0.97
CA SER A 16 -7.23 -7.76 -2.39
C SER A 16 -6.09 -8.47 -3.12
N GLY A 17 -4.92 -8.59 -2.48
CA GLY A 17 -3.78 -9.33 -3.02
C GLY A 17 -4.07 -10.82 -3.20
N LEU A 18 -4.78 -11.43 -2.25
CA LEU A 18 -5.28 -12.80 -2.39
C LEU A 18 -6.23 -12.94 -3.58
N GLY A 19 -7.12 -11.97 -3.80
CA GLY A 19 -8.02 -11.96 -4.97
C GLY A 19 -7.24 -12.00 -6.30
N VAL A 20 -6.20 -11.18 -6.44
CA VAL A 20 -5.32 -11.21 -7.62
C VAL A 20 -4.70 -12.59 -7.81
N LEU A 21 -4.11 -13.15 -6.76
CA LEU A 21 -3.43 -14.45 -6.81
C LEU A 21 -4.38 -15.60 -7.13
N LEU A 22 -5.60 -15.58 -6.60
CA LEU A 22 -6.61 -16.59 -6.89
C LEU A 22 -7.00 -16.60 -8.37
N ILE A 23 -7.15 -15.43 -8.99
CA ILE A 23 -7.44 -15.34 -10.44
C ILE A 23 -6.27 -15.88 -11.26
N PHE A 24 -5.03 -15.56 -10.86
CA PHE A 24 -3.86 -16.16 -11.52
C PHE A 24 -3.82 -17.69 -11.37
N LEU A 25 -4.14 -18.21 -10.19
CA LEU A 25 -4.09 -19.65 -9.92
C LEU A 25 -5.19 -20.43 -10.63
N ILE A 26 -6.41 -19.91 -10.64
CA ILE A 26 -7.60 -20.62 -11.13
C ILE A 26 -7.81 -20.39 -12.64
N TRP A 27 -7.40 -19.23 -13.17
CA TRP A 27 -7.66 -18.88 -14.57
C TRP A 27 -6.39 -18.86 -15.43
N ALA A 28 -5.42 -18.02 -15.06
CA ALA A 28 -4.22 -17.85 -15.88
C ALA A 28 -3.37 -19.12 -15.95
N ALA A 29 -3.13 -19.79 -14.81
CA ALA A 29 -2.27 -20.97 -14.77
C ALA A 29 -2.85 -22.14 -15.61
N PRO A 30 -4.13 -22.55 -15.48
CA PRO A 30 -4.68 -23.64 -16.29
C PRO A 30 -4.68 -23.34 -17.79
N LEU A 31 -4.97 -22.09 -18.19
CA LEU A 31 -4.92 -21.68 -19.60
C LEU A 31 -3.51 -21.77 -20.18
N THR A 32 -2.50 -21.40 -19.38
CA THR A 32 -1.09 -21.53 -19.78
C THR A 32 -0.64 -22.99 -19.87
N PHE A 33 -1.03 -23.85 -18.92
CA PHE A 33 -0.66 -25.27 -18.98
C PHE A 33 -1.32 -26.02 -20.12
N ARG A 34 -2.56 -25.65 -20.49
CA ARG A 34 -3.30 -26.30 -21.58
C ARG A 34 -3.01 -25.69 -22.95
N GLN A 35 -2.38 -24.50 -23.00
CA GLN A 35 -2.20 -23.71 -24.22
C GLN A 35 -3.50 -23.56 -25.03
N GLU A 36 -4.64 -23.51 -24.35
CA GLU A 36 -5.97 -23.43 -24.96
C GLU A 36 -6.44 -21.98 -25.03
N ALA A 37 -7.14 -21.64 -26.12
CA ALA A 37 -7.85 -20.38 -26.22
C ALA A 37 -9.04 -20.38 -25.26
N ALA A 38 -9.01 -19.49 -24.27
CA ALA A 38 -10.11 -19.30 -23.35
C ALA A 38 -11.34 -18.77 -24.09
N ASN A 39 -12.54 -19.05 -23.57
CA ASN A 39 -13.74 -18.35 -24.03
C ASN A 39 -13.57 -16.83 -23.77
N ASP A 40 -13.62 -16.03 -24.84
CA ASP A 40 -13.40 -14.58 -24.83
C ASP A 40 -14.24 -13.84 -23.78
N GLN A 41 -15.48 -14.27 -23.57
CA GLN A 41 -16.37 -13.65 -22.58
C GLN A 41 -15.88 -13.89 -21.15
N ILE A 42 -15.53 -15.14 -20.81
CA ILE A 42 -15.06 -15.48 -19.46
C ILE A 42 -13.67 -14.88 -19.23
N ASN A 43 -12.81 -14.89 -20.25
CA ASN A 43 -11.48 -14.28 -20.17
C ASN A 43 -11.56 -12.77 -19.90
N THR A 44 -12.50 -12.09 -20.55
CA THR A 44 -12.77 -10.67 -20.32
C THR A 44 -13.27 -10.39 -18.91
N ILE A 45 -14.21 -11.20 -18.39
CA ILE A 45 -14.72 -11.07 -17.02
C ILE A 45 -13.59 -11.26 -16.00
N MET A 46 -12.73 -12.26 -16.19
CA MET A 46 -11.59 -12.50 -15.31
C MET A 46 -10.57 -11.35 -15.38
N GLY A 47 -10.36 -10.77 -16.57
CA GLY A 47 -9.56 -9.57 -16.77
C GLY A 47 -10.11 -8.32 -16.06
N GLN A 48 -11.43 -8.18 -16.01
CA GLN A 48 -12.09 -7.10 -15.27
C GLN A 48 -12.02 -7.31 -13.75
N LEU A 49 -12.19 -8.54 -13.27
CA LEU A 49 -12.06 -8.85 -11.85
C LEU A 49 -10.62 -8.61 -11.36
N ILE A 50 -9.62 -9.09 -12.11
CA ILE A 50 -8.23 -8.96 -11.70
C ILE A 50 -7.79 -7.50 -11.64
N ILE A 51 -8.24 -6.65 -12.57
CA ILE A 51 -7.86 -5.24 -12.57
C ILE A 51 -8.47 -4.48 -11.39
N VAL A 52 -9.70 -4.80 -10.98
CA VAL A 52 -10.32 -4.22 -9.76
C VAL A 52 -9.50 -4.59 -8.53
N PHE A 53 -9.15 -5.87 -8.35
CA PHE A 53 -8.33 -6.31 -7.22
C PHE A 53 -6.92 -5.73 -7.24
N TRP A 54 -6.34 -5.54 -8.44
CA TRP A 54 -5.04 -4.90 -8.61
C TRP A 54 -5.07 -3.43 -8.17
N TYR A 55 -6.05 -2.65 -8.64
CA TYR A 55 -6.21 -1.26 -8.19
C TYR A 55 -6.58 -1.17 -6.70
N ALA A 56 -7.42 -2.07 -6.18
CA ALA A 56 -7.72 -2.12 -4.74
C ALA A 56 -6.44 -2.33 -3.92
N THR A 57 -5.55 -3.21 -4.37
CA THR A 57 -4.23 -3.44 -3.76
C THR A 57 -3.36 -2.18 -3.80
N LEU A 58 -3.33 -1.49 -4.94
CA LEU A 58 -2.58 -0.26 -5.13
C LEU A 58 -3.03 0.85 -4.18
N TYR A 59 -4.34 1.12 -4.12
CA TYR A 59 -4.90 2.15 -3.24
C TYR A 59 -4.80 1.74 -1.75
N CYS A 60 -4.91 0.45 -1.41
CA CYS A 60 -4.64 -0.01 -0.05
C CYS A 60 -3.20 0.26 0.37
N ARG A 61 -2.21 -0.01 -0.49
CA ARG A 61 -0.79 0.33 -0.22
C ARG A 61 -0.60 1.82 0.00
N LEU A 62 -1.19 2.66 -0.85
CA LEU A 62 -1.17 4.11 -0.69
C LEU A 62 -1.76 4.52 0.68
N GLY A 63 -2.93 4.00 1.04
CA GLY A 63 -3.59 4.27 2.31
C GLY A 63 -2.75 3.84 3.52
N ILE A 64 -2.09 2.69 3.45
CA ILE A 64 -1.17 2.21 4.50
C ILE A 64 0.02 3.16 4.64
N SER A 65 0.61 3.60 3.52
CA SER A 65 1.76 4.52 3.51
C SER A 65 1.41 5.87 4.15
N ILE A 66 0.28 6.46 3.76
CA ILE A 66 -0.24 7.70 4.34
C ILE A 66 -0.53 7.53 5.84
N ASN A 67 -1.20 6.44 6.22
CA ASN A 67 -1.48 6.13 7.63
C ASN A 67 -0.18 6.05 8.46
N ARG A 68 0.89 5.45 7.92
CA ARG A 68 2.21 5.42 8.56
C ARG A 68 2.83 6.82 8.68
N LEU A 69 2.77 7.62 7.62
CA LEU A 69 3.30 8.97 7.62
C LEU A 69 2.60 9.87 8.65
N ILE A 70 1.26 9.85 8.72
CA ILE A 70 0.49 10.61 9.71
C ILE A 70 0.88 10.17 11.13
N ALA A 71 0.98 8.87 11.37
CA ALA A 71 1.33 8.33 12.67
C ALA A 71 2.76 8.72 13.13
N ILE A 72 3.69 8.93 12.20
CA ILE A 72 5.07 9.33 12.51
C ILE A 72 5.19 10.86 12.60
N ALA A 73 4.61 11.59 11.64
CA ALA A 73 4.81 13.03 11.52
C ALA A 73 3.97 13.84 12.53
N VAL A 74 2.75 13.41 12.84
CA VAL A 74 1.85 14.17 13.70
C VAL A 74 1.13 13.25 14.71
N PRO A 75 1.84 12.76 15.74
CA PRO A 75 1.31 11.75 16.66
C PRO A 75 0.05 12.21 17.43
N ILE A 76 -0.10 13.51 17.70
CA ILE A 76 -1.24 14.09 18.42
C ILE A 76 -2.51 14.08 17.55
N GLN A 77 -2.40 14.52 16.28
CA GLN A 77 -3.53 14.50 15.33
C GLN A 77 -3.86 13.07 14.89
N ALA A 78 -2.85 12.18 14.81
CA ALA A 78 -3.02 10.78 14.50
C ALA A 78 -3.97 10.09 15.50
N ALA A 79 -3.97 10.48 16.79
CA ALA A 79 -4.90 9.92 17.77
C ALA A 79 -6.38 10.26 17.48
N LYS A 80 -6.64 11.40 16.84
CA LYS A 80 -7.99 11.85 16.46
C LYS A 80 -8.42 11.35 15.08
N LEU A 81 -7.48 11.26 14.13
CA LEU A 81 -7.75 10.82 12.75
C LEU A 81 -7.82 9.29 12.63
N LEU A 82 -6.96 8.55 13.33
CA LEU A 82 -6.83 7.08 13.22
C LEU A 82 -7.75 6.33 14.19
N THR A 83 -9.03 6.72 14.20
CA THR A 83 -10.06 5.99 14.96
C THR A 83 -10.60 4.81 14.16
N ARG A 84 -11.18 3.81 14.85
CA ARG A 84 -11.74 2.61 14.20
C ARG A 84 -12.75 2.95 13.10
N ARG A 85 -13.70 3.85 13.39
CA ARG A 85 -14.75 4.27 12.44
C ARG A 85 -14.14 4.93 11.20
N ASN A 86 -13.21 5.86 11.39
CA ASN A 86 -12.54 6.54 10.28
C ASN A 86 -11.72 5.57 9.41
N SER A 87 -11.20 4.50 10.00
CA SER A 87 -10.42 3.48 9.28
C SER A 87 -11.30 2.64 8.37
N PHE A 88 -12.49 2.27 8.82
CA PHE A 88 -13.49 1.63 7.97
C PHE A 88 -13.92 2.55 6.83
N VAL A 89 -14.20 3.82 7.13
CA VAL A 89 -14.51 4.82 6.08
C VAL A 89 -13.35 4.95 5.08
N LEU A 90 -12.10 4.96 5.55
CA LEU A 90 -10.93 5.05 4.69
C LEU A 90 -10.79 3.82 3.78
N VAL A 91 -11.05 2.62 4.28
CA VAL A 91 -11.10 1.40 3.45
C VAL A 91 -12.21 1.53 2.40
N LEU A 92 -13.42 1.95 2.78
CA LEU A 92 -14.50 2.16 1.81
C LEU A 92 -14.10 3.16 0.71
N VAL A 93 -13.51 4.29 1.08
CA VAL A 93 -13.00 5.28 0.12
C VAL A 93 -11.95 4.68 -0.82
N VAL A 94 -11.00 3.90 -0.30
CA VAL A 94 -9.98 3.20 -1.08
C VAL A 94 -10.60 2.25 -2.11
N TRP A 95 -11.63 1.49 -1.72
CA TRP A 95 -12.34 0.59 -2.63
C TRP A 95 -13.17 1.35 -3.66
N CYS A 96 -13.86 2.43 -3.26
CA CYS A 96 -14.60 3.28 -4.19
C CYS A 96 -13.67 3.89 -5.25
N LEU A 97 -12.49 4.38 -4.86
CA LEU A 97 -11.47 4.90 -5.78
C LEU A 97 -10.96 3.81 -6.72
N ALA A 98 -10.69 2.60 -6.20
CA ALA A 98 -10.27 1.47 -7.02
C ALA A 98 -11.31 1.08 -8.09
N ILE A 99 -12.58 0.99 -7.70
CA ILE A 99 -13.69 0.68 -8.62
C ILE A 99 -13.88 1.81 -9.64
N CYS A 100 -13.83 3.07 -9.19
CA CYS A 100 -13.92 4.23 -10.07
C CYS A 100 -12.80 4.23 -11.11
N HIS A 101 -11.57 3.93 -10.70
CA HIS A 101 -10.42 3.84 -11.60
C HIS A 101 -10.48 2.61 -12.52
N ALA A 102 -11.10 1.51 -12.07
CA ALA A 102 -11.32 0.32 -12.89
C ALA A 102 -12.54 0.44 -13.84
N SER A 103 -13.44 1.40 -13.60
CA SER A 103 -14.68 1.57 -14.38
C SER A 103 -14.49 1.63 -15.90
N PRO A 104 -13.43 2.25 -16.46
CA PRO A 104 -13.28 2.34 -17.91
C PRO A 104 -13.05 1.00 -18.60
N TYR A 105 -12.54 -0.02 -17.87
CA TYR A 105 -12.32 -1.36 -18.38
C TYR A 105 -13.61 -2.21 -18.46
N PHE A 106 -14.72 -1.71 -17.89
CA PHE A 106 -16.03 -2.36 -18.00
C PHE A 106 -16.76 -2.00 -19.31
N TRP A 107 -16.32 -0.97 -20.03
CA TRP A 107 -16.83 -0.65 -21.37
C TRP A 107 -16.23 -1.60 -22.42
N GLY A 108 -16.71 -2.85 -22.40
CA GLY A 108 -16.15 -3.98 -23.14
C GLY A 108 -16.03 -3.81 -24.66
N THR A 109 -16.79 -2.87 -25.25
CA THR A 109 -16.71 -2.54 -26.68
C THR A 109 -15.47 -1.73 -27.07
N TYR A 110 -14.86 -0.98 -26.14
CA TYR A 110 -13.77 -0.04 -26.48
C TYR A 110 -12.48 -0.33 -25.74
N CYS A 111 -12.56 -0.94 -24.56
CA CYS A 111 -11.43 -1.32 -23.76
C CYS A 111 -11.75 -2.51 -22.86
N HIS A 112 -11.04 -3.61 -23.07
CA HIS A 112 -11.16 -4.80 -22.24
C HIS A 112 -9.79 -5.44 -22.01
N ILE A 113 -9.71 -6.22 -20.95
CA ILE A 113 -8.51 -6.95 -20.53
C ILE A 113 -8.79 -8.42 -20.72
N HIS A 114 -7.88 -9.12 -21.39
CA HIS A 114 -7.94 -10.57 -21.55
C HIS A 114 -6.55 -11.16 -21.28
N TYR A 115 -6.51 -12.42 -20.89
CA TYR A 115 -5.25 -13.15 -20.70
C TYR A 115 -4.80 -13.77 -22.01
N ASP A 116 -3.54 -13.54 -22.39
CA ASP A 116 -2.89 -14.17 -23.54
C ASP A 116 -1.99 -15.31 -23.05
N CYS A 117 -2.32 -16.54 -23.43
CA CYS A 117 -1.60 -17.76 -23.06
C CYS A 117 -0.30 -17.99 -23.84
N ASN A 118 -0.06 -17.25 -24.94
CA ASN A 118 1.21 -17.31 -25.68
C ASN A 118 2.23 -16.32 -25.08
N MET A 119 1.76 -15.15 -24.65
CA MET A 119 2.62 -14.11 -24.06
C MET A 119 2.68 -14.17 -22.53
N TRP A 120 1.91 -15.06 -21.91
CA TRP A 120 1.78 -15.25 -20.45
C TRP A 120 1.46 -13.97 -19.69
N ARG A 121 0.65 -13.09 -20.30
CA ARG A 121 0.37 -11.77 -19.75
C ARG A 121 -1.07 -11.33 -19.99
N TRP A 122 -1.57 -10.48 -19.11
CA TRP A 122 -2.83 -9.78 -19.31
C TRP A 122 -2.61 -8.61 -20.29
N ILE A 123 -3.37 -8.60 -21.38
CA ILE A 123 -3.26 -7.59 -22.44
C ILE A 123 -4.50 -6.71 -22.41
N ILE A 124 -4.27 -5.39 -22.39
CA ILE A 124 -5.33 -4.40 -22.57
C ILE A 124 -5.49 -4.18 -24.07
N ILE A 125 -6.66 -4.54 -24.62
CA ILE A 125 -7.00 -4.19 -26.00
C ILE A 125 -7.74 -2.86 -25.96
N GLY A 126 -7.18 -1.85 -26.62
CA GLY A 126 -7.85 -0.57 -26.88
C GLY A 126 -8.19 -0.44 -28.36
N SER A 127 -9.44 -0.07 -28.67
CA SER A 127 -9.83 0.37 -30.02
C SER A 127 -9.26 1.78 -30.33
N HIS A 128 -9.57 2.36 -31.50
CA HIS A 128 -9.18 3.74 -31.85
C HIS A 128 -9.67 4.81 -30.82
N TRP A 129 -10.73 4.49 -30.07
CA TRP A 129 -11.24 5.29 -28.94
C TRP A 129 -10.61 4.92 -27.57
N GLY A 130 -9.69 3.96 -27.54
CA GLY A 130 -9.00 3.41 -26.36
C GLY A 130 -7.97 4.33 -25.70
N LYS A 131 -7.91 5.61 -26.10
CA LYS A 131 -7.07 6.63 -25.45
C LYS A 131 -7.33 6.70 -23.94
N THR A 132 -8.58 6.53 -23.52
CA THR A 132 -8.99 6.51 -22.11
C THR A 132 -8.25 5.44 -21.32
N CYS A 133 -8.05 4.25 -21.87
CA CYS A 133 -7.36 3.16 -21.15
C CYS A 133 -5.87 3.39 -20.98
N ILE A 134 -5.22 4.02 -21.97
CA ILE A 134 -3.84 4.45 -21.85
C ILE A 134 -3.71 5.55 -20.78
N TYR A 135 -4.65 6.49 -20.71
CA TYR A 135 -4.66 7.51 -19.66
C TYR A 135 -4.83 6.89 -18.26
N VAL A 136 -5.76 5.97 -18.11
CA VAL A 136 -6.02 5.27 -16.85
C VAL A 136 -4.79 4.46 -16.41
N GLU A 137 -4.14 3.74 -17.33
CA GLU A 137 -2.90 3.01 -17.04
C GLU A 137 -1.78 3.96 -16.57
N LYS A 138 -1.60 5.10 -17.24
CA LYS A 138 -0.64 6.13 -16.83
C LYS A 138 -0.95 6.70 -15.45
N CYS A 139 -2.23 6.95 -15.14
CA CYS A 139 -2.66 7.37 -13.81
C CYS A 139 -2.32 6.31 -12.75
N GLY A 140 -2.55 5.02 -13.04
CA GLY A 140 -2.15 3.91 -12.18
C GLY A 140 -0.65 3.90 -11.89
N MET A 141 0.18 4.10 -12.91
CA MET A 141 1.64 4.18 -12.77
C MET A 141 2.09 5.35 -11.88
N ILE A 142 1.47 6.53 -12.05
CA ILE A 142 1.75 7.70 -11.20
C ILE A 142 1.43 7.40 -9.73
N ILE A 143 0.31 6.73 -9.46
CA ILE A 143 -0.08 6.32 -8.11
C ILE A 143 0.93 5.32 -7.53
N MET A 144 1.45 4.40 -8.35
CA MET A 144 2.45 3.44 -7.89
C MET A 144 3.77 4.11 -7.53
N ILE A 145 4.23 5.05 -8.36
CA ILE A 145 5.43 5.86 -8.08
C ILE A 145 5.23 6.68 -6.81
N SER A 146 4.09 7.36 -6.66
CA SER A 146 3.82 8.17 -5.47
C SER A 146 3.77 7.32 -4.20
N THR A 147 3.16 6.14 -4.26
CA THR A 147 3.14 5.17 -3.15
C THR A 147 4.55 4.75 -2.75
N PHE A 148 5.40 4.42 -3.73
CA PHE A 148 6.80 4.06 -3.47
C PHE A 148 7.56 5.22 -2.82
N THR A 149 7.41 6.44 -3.33
CA THR A 149 8.03 7.63 -2.73
C THR A 149 7.56 7.85 -1.30
N LEU A 150 6.26 7.73 -1.02
CA LEU A 150 5.70 7.89 0.33
C LEU A 150 6.25 6.82 1.28
N ASP A 151 6.41 5.58 0.83
CA ASP A 151 7.02 4.51 1.62
C ASP A 151 8.49 4.79 1.95
N VAL A 152 9.27 5.28 0.98
CA VAL A 152 10.66 5.71 1.21
C VAL A 152 10.70 6.84 2.24
N VAL A 153 9.84 7.86 2.10
CA VAL A 153 9.76 8.99 3.05
C VAL A 153 9.37 8.49 4.45
N ALA A 154 8.43 7.55 4.55
CA ALA A 154 8.00 6.97 5.82
C ALA A 154 9.17 6.25 6.52
N VAL A 155 9.93 5.45 5.77
CA VAL A 155 11.11 4.73 6.29
C VAL A 155 12.20 5.71 6.73
N VAL A 156 12.50 6.73 5.93
CA VAL A 156 13.52 7.75 6.27
C VAL A 156 13.13 8.51 7.53
N LYS A 157 11.88 8.99 7.63
CA LYS A 157 11.38 9.69 8.83
C LYS A 157 11.40 8.78 10.06
N PHE A 158 10.99 7.53 9.92
CA PHE A 158 11.05 6.55 11.00
C PHE A 158 12.48 6.36 11.51
N ARG A 159 13.44 6.13 10.60
CA ARG A 159 14.87 5.97 10.96
C ARG A 159 15.43 7.22 11.64
N LYS A 160 15.10 8.42 11.15
CA LYS A 160 15.55 9.68 11.77
C LYS A 160 14.97 9.85 13.18
N SER A 161 13.67 9.61 13.35
CA SER A 161 13.01 9.68 14.66
C SER A 161 13.61 8.70 15.66
N ASN A 162 13.94 7.48 15.22
CA ASN A 162 14.55 6.46 16.08
C ASN A 162 15.99 6.82 16.48
N LYS A 163 16.78 7.39 15.56
CA LYS A 163 18.13 7.88 15.87
C LYS A 163 18.10 9.02 16.89
N VAL A 164 17.19 9.98 16.75
CA VAL A 164 17.04 11.09 17.71
C VAL A 164 16.66 10.56 19.09
N PHE A 165 15.72 9.63 19.17
CA PHE A 165 15.34 9.00 20.43
C PHE A 165 16.50 8.24 21.09
N SER A 166 17.26 7.47 20.31
CA SER A 166 18.44 6.76 20.80
C SER A 166 19.55 7.69 21.27
N SER A 167 19.81 8.79 20.54
CA SER A 167 20.80 9.81 20.93
C SER A 167 20.39 10.55 22.20
N ASN A 168 19.11 10.93 22.34
CA ASN A 168 18.62 11.57 23.56
C ASN A 168 18.76 10.67 24.79
N ASN A 169 18.46 9.37 24.65
CA ASN A 169 18.65 8.41 25.73
C ASN A 169 20.13 8.27 26.09
N ALA A 170 21.03 8.16 25.11
CA ALA A 170 22.48 8.08 25.36
C ALA A 170 23.00 9.33 26.09
N ASN A 171 22.59 10.53 25.67
CA ASN A 171 22.95 11.79 26.32
C ASN A 171 22.44 11.86 27.77
N MET A 172 21.22 11.36 28.01
CA MET A 172 20.63 11.28 29.36
C MET A 172 21.44 10.36 30.27
N PHE A 173 21.79 9.15 29.81
CA PHE A 173 22.64 8.22 30.57
C PHE A 173 24.05 8.78 30.85
N MET A 174 24.66 9.46 29.87
CA MET A 174 25.97 10.11 30.08
C MET A 174 25.90 11.23 31.12
N SER A 175 24.85 12.05 31.09
CA SER A 175 24.62 13.10 32.09
C SER A 175 24.44 12.51 33.51
N GLU A 176 23.68 11.42 33.66
CA GLU A 176 23.53 10.74 34.95
C GLU A 176 24.83 10.13 35.46
N ALA A 177 25.60 9.47 34.58
CA ALA A 177 26.90 8.90 34.93
C ALA A 177 27.89 9.99 35.37
N GLN A 178 27.87 11.15 34.73
CA GLN A 178 28.71 12.29 35.11
C GLN A 178 28.31 12.86 36.47
N LYS A 179 27.00 13.03 36.74
CA LYS A 179 26.50 13.44 38.06
C LYS A 179 26.94 12.49 39.17
N ARG A 180 26.87 11.16 38.93
CA ARG A 180 27.35 10.14 39.89
C ARG A 180 28.85 10.25 40.16
N LYS A 181 29.67 10.46 39.13
CA LYS A 181 31.12 10.65 39.29
C LYS A 181 31.47 11.88 40.12
N VAL A 182 30.76 13.00 39.92
CA VAL A 182 30.97 14.23 40.70
C VAL A 182 30.59 14.04 42.16
N ALA A 183 29.44 13.42 42.45
CA ALA A 183 29.00 13.12 43.81
C ALA A 183 29.98 12.17 44.55
N TRP A 184 30.57 11.21 43.83
CA TRP A 184 31.58 10.32 44.40
C TRP A 184 32.86 11.08 44.77
N ARG A 185 33.29 12.02 43.92
CA ARG A 185 34.48 12.87 44.19
C ARG A 185 34.25 13.81 45.37
N SER A 186 33.08 14.42 45.50
CA SER A 186 32.77 15.32 46.63
C SER A 186 32.71 14.58 47.98
N ASN A 187 32.26 13.32 47.99
CA ASN A 187 32.25 12.51 49.22
C ASN A 187 33.65 12.08 49.66
N PHE A 188 34.61 11.98 48.73
CA PHE A 188 36.00 11.65 49.04
C PHE A 188 36.83 12.84 49.49
N SER A 189 36.49 14.09 49.11
CA SER A 189 37.23 15.28 49.57
C SER A 189 36.83 15.76 50.97
N ASN A 190 35.72 15.25 51.52
CA ASN A 190 35.21 15.59 52.85
C ASN A 190 35.57 14.55 53.94
N ARG A 191 36.41 13.57 53.62
CA ARG A 191 37.07 12.67 54.57
C ARG A 191 38.56 12.96 54.59
#